data_AF-A0A947JQI2-F1
#
_entry.id   AF-A0A947JQI2-F1
#
_cell.length_a   1.000
_cell.length_b   1.000
_cell.length_c   1.000
_cell.angle_alpha   90.00
_cell.angle_beta   90.00
_cell.angle_gamma   90.00
#
_symmetry.space_group_name_H-M   'P 1'
#
loop_
_entity.id
_entity.type
_entity.pdbx_description
1 polymer ?
#
loop_
_entity_poly.entity_id
_entity_poly.type
_entity_poly.pdbx_seq_one_letter_code
_entity_poly.pdbx_strand_id
1 'polypeptide(L)'
;MGKRAVTARPKLIFTLLLTVLFFGIGCSGCAPTYPKEKLEEALIDVCRKEYALDVQAKLVDKTLVVFIPLDEFYDTKLDVLPKAVEKIGDVIQVTSRVVFSTDAEIDFYMVIAADVKVTAVEIVSIQYINDLRKLVNGWIGRDEYRKRVLWERNFDPQYLKDAEFKFEVEPVRLPEFLAKQIAQRINLEFESLLEYKLQVKSAFDREKFQFYFTLLASDDRDFREKFLPVILREVVLVVNAYKFQDFKGVEVANLFTKKSVFIEAGDLEEYVSLNKK
;
A
#
# COMPACT_ATOMS: atom_id res chain seq x y z
N MET A 1 -47.16 34.86 -67.30
CA MET A 1 -46.69 33.61 -66.67
C MET A 1 -45.17 33.59 -66.72
N GLY A 2 -44.50 33.37 -65.59
CA GLY A 2 -43.03 33.28 -65.55
C GLY A 2 -42.51 33.33 -64.12
N LYS A 3 -42.56 32.19 -63.43
CA LYS A 3 -42.17 32.03 -62.02
C LYS A 3 -40.65 32.17 -61.85
N ARG A 4 -40.24 32.89 -60.81
CA ARG A 4 -38.88 32.90 -60.23
C ARG A 4 -38.52 31.50 -59.72
N ALA A 5 -37.30 31.05 -60.00
CA ALA A 5 -36.65 29.98 -59.24
C ALA A 5 -35.50 30.60 -58.43
N VAL A 6 -35.65 30.58 -57.11
CA VAL A 6 -34.66 31.05 -56.14
C VAL A 6 -33.65 29.92 -55.93
N THR A 7 -32.37 30.25 -56.10
CA THR A 7 -31.23 29.37 -55.85
C THR A 7 -30.97 29.28 -54.34
N ALA A 8 -31.20 28.09 -53.76
CA ALA A 8 -30.81 27.80 -52.38
C ALA A 8 -29.38 27.25 -52.33
N ARG A 9 -28.55 27.86 -51.47
CA ARG A 9 -27.09 27.68 -51.37
C ARG A 9 -26.70 26.29 -50.80
N PRO A 10 -25.80 25.53 -51.46
CA PRO A 10 -25.35 24.21 -50.97
C PRO A 10 -24.34 24.26 -49.82
N LYS A 11 -23.91 25.46 -49.37
CA LYS A 11 -22.84 25.61 -48.37
C LYS A 11 -23.25 25.22 -46.93
N LEU A 12 -24.53 25.26 -46.58
CA LEU A 12 -24.98 24.98 -45.21
C LEU A 12 -24.98 23.48 -44.88
N ILE A 13 -25.28 22.63 -45.88
CA ILE A 13 -25.36 21.17 -45.72
C ILE A 13 -23.96 20.56 -45.55
N PHE A 14 -22.96 21.12 -46.25
CA PHE A 14 -21.58 20.65 -46.17
C PHE A 14 -20.92 20.96 -44.81
N THR A 15 -21.24 22.11 -44.19
CA THR A 15 -20.74 22.47 -42.87
C THR A 15 -21.38 21.66 -41.74
N LEU A 16 -22.65 21.25 -41.90
CA LEU A 16 -23.36 20.39 -40.94
C LEU A 16 -22.85 18.94 -40.97
N LEU A 17 -22.52 18.42 -42.16
CA LEU A 17 -21.94 17.07 -42.31
C LEU A 17 -20.53 16.96 -41.73
N LEU A 18 -19.72 18.02 -41.81
CA LEU A 18 -18.37 18.04 -41.24
C LEU A 18 -18.37 18.10 -39.69
N THR A 19 -19.38 18.73 -39.09
CA THR A 19 -19.53 18.83 -37.62
C THR A 19 -20.04 17.52 -37.01
N VAL A 20 -20.91 16.79 -37.70
CA VAL A 20 -21.35 15.44 -37.28
C VAL A 20 -20.20 14.42 -37.38
N LEU A 21 -19.33 14.53 -38.39
CA LEU A 21 -18.16 13.65 -38.52
C LEU A 21 -17.10 13.89 -37.42
N PHE A 22 -16.93 15.14 -36.96
CA PHE A 22 -16.02 15.47 -35.85
C PHE A 22 -16.59 15.11 -34.45
N PHE A 23 -17.91 15.08 -34.28
CA PHE A 23 -18.55 14.60 -33.04
C PHE A 23 -18.69 13.08 -32.97
N GLY A 24 -18.68 12.36 -34.11
CA GLY A 24 -18.79 10.90 -34.16
C GLY A 24 -17.52 10.14 -33.76
N ILE A 25 -16.37 10.81 -33.67
CA ILE A 25 -15.11 10.28 -33.12
C ILE A 25 -14.97 10.70 -31.63
N GLY A 26 -16.05 11.23 -31.05
CA GLY A 26 -16.14 11.58 -29.64
C GLY A 26 -16.21 10.33 -28.76
N CYS A 27 -15.09 9.98 -28.15
CA CYS A 27 -15.03 9.30 -26.87
C CYS A 27 -15.78 7.96 -26.75
N SER A 28 -15.38 6.94 -27.52
CA SER A 28 -15.32 5.61 -26.91
C SER A 28 -14.22 5.69 -25.85
N GLY A 29 -14.60 6.04 -24.62
CA GLY A 29 -13.69 6.08 -23.48
C GLY A 29 -12.85 4.82 -23.49
N CYS A 30 -11.52 4.97 -23.45
CA CYS A 30 -10.61 3.83 -23.48
C CYS A 30 -11.06 2.82 -22.43
N ALA A 31 -11.49 1.63 -22.87
CA ALA A 31 -11.81 0.55 -21.97
C ALA A 31 -10.57 0.21 -21.12
N PRO A 32 -10.75 -0.25 -19.87
CA PRO A 32 -9.63 -0.67 -19.04
C PRO A 32 -8.82 -1.75 -19.75
N THR A 33 -7.50 -1.63 -19.72
CA THR A 33 -6.58 -2.66 -20.28
C THR A 33 -6.77 -3.99 -19.56
N TYR A 34 -7.08 -3.96 -18.26
CA TYR A 34 -7.32 -5.12 -17.41
C TYR A 34 -8.71 -5.03 -16.78
N PRO A 35 -9.77 -5.47 -17.45
CA PRO A 35 -11.11 -5.50 -16.88
C PRO A 35 -11.16 -6.32 -15.58
N LYS A 36 -11.97 -5.88 -14.61
CA LYS A 36 -12.11 -6.50 -13.28
C LYS A 36 -12.33 -8.02 -13.37
N GLU A 37 -13.15 -8.48 -14.30
CA GLU A 37 -13.51 -9.90 -14.45
C GLU A 37 -12.33 -10.78 -14.87
N LYS A 38 -11.28 -10.19 -15.43
CA LYS A 38 -10.07 -10.89 -15.92
C LYS A 38 -8.80 -10.40 -15.22
N LEU A 39 -8.93 -9.62 -14.16
CA LEU A 39 -7.81 -8.95 -13.50
C LEU A 39 -6.76 -9.95 -13.01
N GLU A 40 -7.19 -11.00 -12.32
CA GLU A 40 -6.34 -12.03 -11.73
C GLU A 40 -5.61 -12.82 -12.83
N GLU A 41 -6.35 -13.32 -13.82
CA GLU A 41 -5.81 -14.05 -14.97
C GLU A 41 -4.81 -13.20 -15.76
N ALA A 42 -5.13 -11.93 -16.00
CA ALA A 42 -4.27 -11.04 -16.76
C ALA A 42 -2.95 -10.74 -16.03
N LEU A 43 -2.98 -10.56 -14.71
CA LEU A 43 -1.78 -10.37 -13.90
C LEU A 43 -0.87 -11.60 -13.97
N ILE A 44 -1.45 -12.79 -13.76
CA ILE A 44 -0.73 -14.08 -13.85
C ILE A 44 -0.10 -14.23 -15.23
N ASP A 45 -0.86 -13.95 -16.29
CA ASP A 45 -0.40 -14.02 -17.67
C ASP A 45 0.76 -13.07 -17.96
N VAL A 46 0.71 -11.83 -17.47
CA VAL A 46 1.79 -10.85 -17.67
C VAL A 46 3.06 -11.29 -16.94
N CYS A 47 2.96 -11.71 -15.67
CA CYS A 47 4.09 -12.23 -14.91
C CYS A 47 4.74 -13.45 -15.59
N ARG A 48 3.92 -14.37 -16.12
CA ARG A 48 4.39 -15.56 -16.83
C ARG A 48 5.07 -15.20 -18.16
N LYS A 49 4.46 -14.32 -18.96
CA LYS A 49 4.95 -13.98 -20.31
C LYS A 49 6.16 -13.06 -20.30
N GLU A 50 6.18 -12.04 -19.44
CA GLU A 50 7.25 -11.04 -19.41
C GLU A 50 8.44 -11.51 -18.56
N TYR A 51 8.21 -12.30 -17.50
CA TYR A 51 9.24 -12.62 -16.49
C TYR A 51 9.43 -14.11 -16.21
N ALA A 52 8.67 -14.99 -16.87
CA ALA A 52 8.68 -16.43 -16.60
C ALA A 52 8.42 -16.79 -15.12
N LEU A 53 7.57 -16.00 -14.46
CA LEU A 53 7.18 -16.21 -13.07
C LEU A 53 5.77 -16.81 -13.00
N ASP A 54 5.66 -17.95 -12.33
CA ASP A 54 4.36 -18.58 -12.03
C ASP A 54 3.86 -18.06 -10.69
N VAL A 55 2.98 -17.05 -10.77
CA VAL A 55 2.40 -16.40 -9.60
C VAL A 55 0.96 -16.84 -9.42
N GLN A 56 0.44 -16.67 -8.20
CA GLN A 56 -0.98 -16.80 -7.90
C GLN A 56 -1.51 -15.41 -7.57
N ALA A 57 -2.73 -15.10 -7.99
CA ALA A 57 -3.33 -13.79 -7.72
C ALA A 57 -4.80 -13.92 -7.35
N LYS A 58 -5.27 -13.07 -6.45
CA LYS A 58 -6.68 -13.00 -6.06
C LYS A 58 -7.05 -11.61 -5.56
N LEU A 59 -8.20 -11.10 -6.00
CA LEU A 59 -8.82 -9.91 -5.43
C LEU A 59 -9.70 -10.31 -4.24
N VAL A 60 -9.30 -9.89 -3.04
CA VAL A 60 -10.04 -10.10 -1.80
C VAL A 60 -10.58 -8.76 -1.32
N ASP A 61 -11.90 -8.54 -1.49
CA ASP A 61 -12.54 -7.24 -1.28
C ASP A 61 -11.86 -6.14 -2.14
N LYS A 62 -11.19 -5.16 -1.52
CA LYS A 62 -10.43 -4.09 -2.20
C LYS A 62 -8.91 -4.29 -2.11
N THR A 63 -8.47 -5.50 -1.81
CA THR A 63 -7.04 -5.86 -1.71
C THR A 63 -6.69 -6.88 -2.80
N LEU A 64 -5.82 -6.50 -3.73
CA LEU A 64 -5.26 -7.43 -4.71
C LEU A 64 -4.06 -8.15 -4.10
N VAL A 65 -4.14 -9.46 -3.92
CA VAL A 65 -3.08 -10.29 -3.33
C VAL A 65 -2.38 -11.04 -4.45
N VAL A 66 -1.05 -10.97 -4.47
CA VAL A 66 -0.19 -11.67 -5.43
C VAL A 66 0.83 -12.49 -4.65
N PHE A 67 0.86 -13.79 -4.89
CA PHE A 67 1.78 -14.73 -4.26
C PHE A 67 2.83 -15.21 -5.27
N ILE A 68 4.08 -15.21 -4.85
CA ILE A 68 5.26 -15.59 -5.63
C ILE A 68 5.97 -16.74 -4.89
N PRO A 69 5.83 -18.00 -5.36
CA PRO A 69 6.66 -19.08 -4.86
C PRO A 69 8.09 -18.93 -5.40
N LEU A 70 9.09 -19.00 -4.51
CA LEU A 70 10.50 -18.86 -4.88
C LEU A 70 11.33 -20.04 -4.35
N ASP A 71 12.11 -20.65 -5.24
CA ASP A 71 13.01 -21.78 -4.91
C ASP A 71 14.38 -21.34 -4.38
N GLU A 72 14.79 -20.11 -4.68
CA GLU A 72 16.12 -19.56 -4.40
C GLU A 72 15.96 -18.20 -3.68
N PHE A 73 15.39 -18.21 -2.48
CA PHE A 73 15.19 -16.98 -1.71
C PHE A 73 16.45 -16.57 -0.95
N TYR A 74 17.11 -17.54 -0.32
CA TYR A 74 18.29 -17.34 0.52
C TYR A 74 19.52 -18.03 -0.06
N ASP A 75 20.69 -17.44 0.19
CA ASP A 75 21.97 -18.07 -0.07
C ASP A 75 22.39 -19.02 1.07
N THR A 76 23.57 -19.63 0.95
CA THR A 76 24.11 -20.55 1.98
C THR A 76 24.45 -19.86 3.31
N LYS A 77 24.43 -18.53 3.36
CA LYS A 77 24.66 -17.70 4.54
C LYS A 77 23.36 -17.12 5.11
N LEU A 78 22.21 -17.49 4.54
CA LEU A 78 20.89 -16.96 4.89
C LEU A 78 20.72 -15.47 4.55
N ASP A 79 21.50 -14.96 3.60
CA ASP A 79 21.28 -13.65 3.00
C ASP A 79 20.27 -13.75 1.86
N VAL A 80 19.41 -12.73 1.70
CA VAL A 80 18.43 -12.71 0.60
C VAL A 80 19.17 -12.60 -0.73
N LEU A 81 18.88 -13.52 -1.66
CA LEU A 81 19.52 -13.55 -2.97
C LEU A 81 19.09 -12.35 -3.81
N PRO A 82 20.02 -11.65 -4.51
CA PRO A 82 19.68 -10.52 -5.38
C PRO A 82 18.62 -10.87 -6.44
N LYS A 83 18.67 -12.10 -6.96
CA LYS A 83 17.70 -12.63 -7.92
C LYS A 83 16.29 -12.76 -7.32
N ALA A 84 16.15 -13.06 -6.03
CA ALA A 84 14.86 -13.06 -5.35
C ALA A 84 14.31 -11.63 -5.25
N VAL A 85 15.16 -10.67 -4.90
CA VAL A 85 14.80 -9.24 -4.84
C VAL A 85 14.35 -8.72 -6.21
N GLU A 86 15.06 -9.09 -7.28
CA GLU A 86 14.71 -8.75 -8.67
C GLU A 86 13.31 -9.27 -9.04
N LYS A 87 13.04 -10.56 -8.81
CA LYS A 87 11.72 -11.17 -9.08
C LYS A 87 10.59 -10.50 -8.30
N ILE A 88 10.82 -10.16 -7.04
CA ILE A 88 9.84 -9.41 -6.22
C ILE A 88 9.60 -8.03 -6.83
N GLY A 89 10.67 -7.34 -7.25
CA GLY A 89 10.60 -6.05 -7.92
C GLY A 89 9.79 -6.10 -9.23
N ASP A 90 10.03 -7.11 -10.06
CA ASP A 90 9.31 -7.32 -11.31
C ASP A 90 7.80 -7.48 -11.08
N VAL A 91 7.40 -8.30 -10.11
CA VAL A 91 5.99 -8.50 -9.78
C VAL A 91 5.37 -7.25 -9.17
N ILE A 92 6.08 -6.50 -8.31
CA ILE A 92 5.61 -5.20 -7.81
C ILE A 92 5.37 -4.22 -8.97
N GLN A 93 6.26 -4.19 -9.96
CA GLN A 93 6.14 -3.33 -11.13
C GLN A 93 4.96 -3.73 -12.03
N VAL A 94 4.79 -5.03 -12.30
CA VAL A 94 3.64 -5.55 -13.05
C VAL A 94 2.34 -5.22 -12.33
N THR A 95 2.27 -5.53 -11.04
CA THR A 95 1.08 -5.27 -10.21
C THR A 95 0.73 -3.79 -10.23
N SER A 96 1.72 -2.90 -10.09
CA SER A 96 1.57 -1.44 -10.20
C SER A 96 0.94 -1.02 -11.54
N ARG A 97 1.41 -1.57 -12.67
CA ARG A 97 0.85 -1.28 -14.01
C ARG A 97 -0.60 -1.75 -14.12
N VAL A 98 -0.88 -2.94 -13.60
CA VAL A 98 -2.21 -3.56 -13.65
C VAL A 98 -3.22 -2.76 -12.83
N VAL A 99 -2.90 -2.41 -11.59
CA VAL A 99 -3.81 -1.63 -10.72
C VAL A 99 -4.09 -0.22 -11.25
N PHE A 100 -3.22 0.34 -12.10
CA PHE A 100 -3.47 1.61 -12.77
C PHE A 100 -4.31 1.52 -14.04
N SER A 101 -4.47 0.33 -14.59
CA SER A 101 -5.13 0.14 -15.89
C SER A 101 -6.34 -0.79 -15.81
N THR A 102 -6.92 -0.91 -14.61
CA THR A 102 -8.13 -1.70 -14.32
C THR A 102 -9.28 -0.80 -13.87
N ASP A 103 -10.50 -1.28 -14.06
CA ASP A 103 -11.75 -0.73 -13.51
C ASP A 103 -12.16 -1.38 -12.18
N ALA A 104 -11.38 -2.33 -11.66
CA ALA A 104 -11.59 -2.87 -10.33
C ALA A 104 -11.36 -1.80 -9.24
N GLU A 105 -12.23 -1.79 -8.24
CA GLU A 105 -12.02 -0.98 -7.03
C GLU A 105 -10.97 -1.65 -6.14
N ILE A 106 -9.74 -1.12 -6.19
CA ILE A 106 -8.62 -1.61 -5.40
C ILE A 106 -8.06 -0.44 -4.60
N ASP A 107 -7.94 -0.63 -3.29
CA ASP A 107 -7.31 0.32 -2.38
C ASP A 107 -5.86 -0.09 -2.09
N PHE A 108 -5.62 -1.39 -1.93
CA PHE A 108 -4.32 -1.96 -1.61
C PHE A 108 -3.94 -3.08 -2.56
N TYR A 109 -2.65 -3.27 -2.75
CA TYR A 109 -2.15 -4.57 -3.20
C TYR A 109 -1.08 -5.10 -2.27
N MET A 110 -1.01 -6.41 -2.21
CA MET A 110 -0.09 -7.18 -1.38
C MET A 110 0.72 -8.11 -2.27
N VAL A 111 2.04 -8.07 -2.16
CA VAL A 111 2.93 -9.02 -2.82
C VAL A 111 3.57 -9.88 -1.73
N ILE A 112 3.29 -11.18 -1.76
CA ILE A 112 3.80 -12.18 -0.83
C ILE A 112 4.80 -13.02 -1.60
N ALA A 113 6.06 -13.00 -1.19
CA ALA A 113 7.10 -13.84 -1.78
C ALA A 113 7.59 -14.82 -0.72
N ALA A 114 7.45 -16.11 -0.97
CA ALA A 114 7.78 -17.14 0.00
C ALA A 114 8.85 -18.10 -0.53
N ASP A 115 9.77 -18.48 0.35
CA ASP A 115 10.70 -19.58 0.10
C ASP A 115 9.98 -20.92 0.27
N VAL A 116 9.66 -21.57 -0.84
CA VAL A 116 8.89 -22.83 -0.85
C VAL A 116 9.79 -24.07 -0.81
N LYS A 117 11.12 -23.91 -0.68
CA LYS A 117 12.08 -25.02 -0.73
C LYS A 117 12.90 -25.20 0.53
N VAL A 118 13.33 -24.11 1.17
CA VAL A 118 14.32 -24.17 2.24
C VAL A 118 13.76 -23.66 3.56
N THR A 119 13.36 -22.39 3.60
CA THR A 119 13.13 -21.71 4.88
C THR A 119 11.67 -21.51 5.24
N ALA A 120 10.73 -21.61 4.29
CA ALA A 120 9.31 -21.26 4.53
C ALA A 120 9.10 -19.82 5.03
N VAL A 121 10.13 -18.96 4.91
CA VAL A 121 10.03 -17.55 5.25
C VAL A 121 9.35 -16.82 4.10
N GLU A 122 8.43 -15.93 4.45
CA GLU A 122 7.79 -15.03 3.52
C GLU A 122 8.18 -13.58 3.77
N ILE A 123 8.28 -12.82 2.68
CA ILE A 123 8.33 -11.36 2.70
C ILE A 123 7.03 -10.84 2.10
N VAL A 124 6.34 -10.00 2.85
CA VAL A 124 5.07 -9.39 2.45
C VAL A 124 5.29 -7.90 2.24
N SER A 125 4.98 -7.42 1.03
CA SER A 125 4.90 -6.00 0.72
C SER A 125 3.44 -5.57 0.66
N ILE A 126 3.03 -4.55 1.43
CA ILE A 126 1.68 -3.99 1.36
C ILE A 126 1.77 -2.54 0.91
N GLN A 127 1.04 -2.20 -0.16
CA GLN A 127 1.12 -0.91 -0.83
C GLN A 127 -0.26 -0.30 -0.99
N TYR A 128 -0.40 0.96 -0.58
CA TYR A 128 -1.63 1.73 -0.77
C TYR A 128 -1.61 2.42 -2.15
N ILE A 129 -2.60 2.14 -2.98
CA ILE A 129 -2.60 2.58 -4.38
C ILE A 129 -2.62 4.11 -4.48
N ASN A 130 -3.28 4.80 -3.55
CA ASN A 130 -3.26 6.26 -3.55
C ASN A 130 -1.88 6.85 -3.23
N ASP A 131 -1.01 6.15 -2.50
CA ASP A 131 0.38 6.60 -2.36
C ASP A 131 1.20 6.33 -3.62
N LEU A 132 0.93 5.24 -4.33
CA LEU A 132 1.53 5.00 -5.63
C LEU A 132 1.09 6.07 -6.65
N ARG A 133 -0.18 6.50 -6.64
CA ARG A 133 -0.68 7.64 -7.43
C ARG A 133 0.07 8.93 -7.06
N LYS A 134 0.24 9.21 -5.77
CA LYS A 134 1.01 10.37 -5.29
C LYS A 134 2.45 10.31 -5.78
N LEU A 135 3.09 9.14 -5.75
CA LEU A 135 4.46 8.96 -6.23
C LEU A 135 4.58 9.23 -7.74
N VAL A 136 3.70 8.62 -8.55
CA VAL A 136 3.71 8.77 -10.01
C VAL A 136 3.45 10.23 -10.42
N ASN A 137 2.57 10.92 -9.69
CA ASN A 137 2.28 12.34 -9.92
C ASN A 137 3.32 13.29 -9.29
N GLY A 138 4.37 12.77 -8.64
CA GLY A 138 5.42 13.58 -8.01
C GLY A 138 4.99 14.33 -6.74
N TRP A 139 3.85 13.99 -6.14
CA TRP A 139 3.37 14.61 -4.90
C TRP A 139 4.11 14.12 -3.65
N ILE A 140 4.75 12.95 -3.73
CA ILE A 140 5.67 12.45 -2.71
C ILE A 140 6.96 11.95 -3.37
N GLY A 141 8.08 12.15 -2.68
CA GLY A 141 9.38 11.62 -3.13
C GLY A 141 9.50 10.11 -2.93
N ARG A 142 10.47 9.49 -3.60
CA ARG A 142 10.73 8.04 -3.50
C ARG A 142 11.04 7.59 -2.07
N ASP A 143 11.80 8.38 -1.32
CA ASP A 143 12.17 8.02 0.05
C ASP A 143 10.97 8.10 1.02
N GLU A 144 10.08 9.06 0.80
CA GLU A 144 8.83 9.13 1.54
C GLU A 144 7.90 7.98 1.16
N TYR A 145 7.81 7.62 -0.13
CA TYR A 145 7.05 6.44 -0.57
C TYR A 145 7.58 5.15 0.06
N ARG A 146 8.91 4.95 0.10
CA ARG A 146 9.53 3.78 0.75
C ARG A 146 9.13 3.64 2.22
N LYS A 147 8.97 4.74 2.95
CA LYS A 147 8.49 4.74 4.34
C LYS A 147 6.99 4.41 4.46
N ARG A 148 6.22 4.52 3.38
CA ARG A 148 4.78 4.21 3.33
C ARG A 148 4.48 2.77 2.95
N VAL A 149 5.37 2.12 2.21
CA VAL A 149 5.27 0.68 1.92
C VAL A 149 5.50 -0.10 3.22
N LEU A 150 4.58 -1.01 3.56
CA LEU A 150 4.80 -1.94 4.66
C LEU A 150 5.61 -3.12 4.16
N TRP A 151 6.60 -3.51 4.95
CA TRP A 151 7.36 -4.74 4.75
C TRP A 151 7.22 -5.61 6.00
N GLU A 152 6.62 -6.79 5.83
CA GLU A 152 6.49 -7.78 6.89
C GLU A 152 7.29 -9.02 6.54
N ARG A 153 7.76 -9.71 7.58
CA ARG A 153 8.40 -11.01 7.46
C ARG A 153 7.62 -11.98 8.33
N ASN A 154 7.09 -13.03 7.72
CA ASN A 154 6.46 -14.12 8.46
C ASN A 154 7.12 -15.45 8.12
N PHE A 155 6.64 -16.51 8.75
CA PHE A 155 7.09 -17.87 8.54
C PHE A 155 5.87 -18.78 8.51
N ASP A 156 5.68 -19.51 7.42
CA ASP A 156 4.65 -20.54 7.32
C ASP A 156 5.26 -21.83 6.76
N PRO A 157 5.44 -22.87 7.60
CA PRO A 157 6.05 -24.12 7.17
C PRO A 157 5.19 -24.89 6.15
N GLN A 158 3.93 -24.50 5.91
CA GLN A 158 3.07 -25.15 4.92
C GLN A 158 3.62 -24.96 3.50
N TYR A 159 4.33 -23.86 3.22
CA TYR A 159 4.94 -23.60 1.93
C TYR A 159 5.96 -24.65 1.48
N LEU A 160 6.59 -25.35 2.44
CA LEU A 160 7.53 -26.44 2.13
C LEU A 160 6.82 -27.73 1.68
N LYS A 161 5.52 -27.85 1.96
CA LYS A 161 4.71 -29.01 1.60
C LYS A 161 4.02 -28.77 0.27
N ASP A 162 3.24 -27.70 0.24
CA ASP A 162 2.41 -27.32 -0.88
C ASP A 162 2.83 -25.88 -1.20
N ALA A 163 3.52 -25.69 -2.34
CA ALA A 163 3.98 -24.38 -2.82
C ALA A 163 2.80 -23.49 -3.29
N GLU A 164 1.70 -23.53 -2.55
CA GLU A 164 0.41 -22.92 -2.82
C GLU A 164 0.01 -21.99 -1.69
N PHE A 165 -0.70 -20.92 -2.06
CA PHE A 165 -1.20 -19.94 -1.12
C PHE A 165 -2.72 -20.05 -1.00
N LYS A 166 -3.24 -20.22 0.22
CA LYS A 166 -4.67 -20.49 0.44
C LYS A 166 -5.57 -19.25 0.36
N PHE A 167 -5.00 -18.06 0.20
CA PHE A 167 -5.72 -16.78 0.14
C PHE A 167 -6.70 -16.54 1.32
N GLU A 168 -6.43 -17.16 2.47
CA GLU A 168 -7.12 -16.92 3.74
C GLU A 168 -6.51 -15.67 4.42
N VAL A 169 -6.53 -14.56 3.70
CA VAL A 169 -6.00 -13.27 4.14
C VAL A 169 -7.12 -12.31 4.51
N GLU A 170 -6.94 -11.59 5.60
CA GLU A 170 -7.84 -10.49 5.92
C GLU A 170 -7.61 -9.33 4.92
N PRO A 171 -8.68 -8.74 4.36
CA PRO A 171 -8.55 -7.55 3.54
C PRO A 171 -7.85 -6.43 4.30
N VAL A 172 -6.92 -5.76 3.62
CA VAL A 172 -6.22 -4.62 4.20
C VAL A 172 -7.19 -3.46 4.35
N ARG A 173 -7.24 -2.91 5.56
CA ARG A 173 -8.05 -1.76 5.92
C ARG A 173 -7.13 -0.59 6.25
N LEU A 174 -7.56 0.62 5.89
CA LEU A 174 -6.73 1.81 6.04
C LEU A 174 -6.28 2.06 7.50
N PRO A 175 -7.14 2.00 8.54
CA PRO A 175 -6.70 2.26 9.91
C PRO A 175 -5.58 1.32 10.39
N GLU A 176 -5.68 0.03 10.07
CA GLU A 176 -4.72 -1.01 10.41
C GLU A 176 -3.42 -0.84 9.62
N PHE A 177 -3.53 -0.51 8.33
CA PHE A 177 -2.38 -0.15 7.51
C PHE A 177 -1.63 1.06 8.09
N LEU A 178 -2.35 2.11 8.51
CA LEU A 178 -1.74 3.28 9.15
C LEU A 178 -1.08 2.92 10.48
N ALA A 179 -1.73 2.11 11.32
CA ALA A 179 -1.14 1.67 12.59
C ALA A 179 0.19 0.93 12.37
N LYS A 180 0.23 0.01 11.40
CA LYS A 180 1.44 -0.73 11.01
C LYS A 180 2.50 0.21 10.43
N GLN A 181 2.10 1.16 9.60
CA GLN A 181 3.02 2.13 8.99
C GLN A 181 3.68 3.03 10.03
N ILE A 182 2.90 3.51 10.99
CA ILE A 182 3.40 4.32 12.11
C ILE A 182 4.43 3.52 12.91
N ALA A 183 4.13 2.27 13.29
CA ALA A 183 5.08 1.42 14.00
C ALA A 183 6.37 1.16 13.19
N GLN A 184 6.26 0.90 11.89
CA GLN A 184 7.44 0.72 11.04
C GLN A 184 8.33 1.97 11.04
N ARG A 185 7.75 3.17 10.91
CA ARG A 185 8.50 4.44 10.97
C ARG A 185 9.18 4.65 12.31
N ILE A 186 8.47 4.39 13.40
CA ILE A 186 9.01 4.48 14.76
C ILE A 186 10.19 3.51 14.94
N ASN A 187 10.05 2.26 14.49
CA ASN A 187 11.11 1.25 14.60
C ASN A 187 12.36 1.65 13.81
N LEU A 188 12.20 2.18 12.58
CA LEU A 188 13.32 2.68 11.79
C LEU A 188 14.05 3.84 12.49
N GLU A 189 13.31 4.72 13.16
CA GLU A 189 13.90 5.80 13.92
C GLU A 189 14.65 5.30 15.15
N PHE A 190 14.08 4.37 15.91
CA PHE A 190 14.73 3.79 17.08
C PHE A 190 15.98 2.97 16.72
N GLU A 191 15.98 2.24 15.60
CA GLU A 191 17.17 1.57 15.08
C GLU A 191 18.29 2.57 14.78
N SER A 192 17.96 3.74 14.25
CA SER A 192 18.96 4.78 13.94
C SER A 192 19.60 5.40 15.19
N LEU A 193 18.95 5.29 16.36
CA LEU A 193 19.43 5.86 17.61
C LEU A 193 20.49 4.98 18.32
N LEU A 194 20.90 3.84 17.73
CA LEU A 194 22.01 2.93 18.09
C LEU A 194 22.06 2.37 19.54
N GLU A 195 21.40 3.00 20.52
CA GLU A 195 21.42 2.61 21.93
C GLU A 195 20.20 1.77 22.34
N TYR A 196 19.15 1.74 21.52
CA TYR A 196 17.87 1.14 21.90
C TYR A 196 17.43 0.08 20.89
N LYS A 197 17.55 -1.21 21.25
CA LYS A 197 16.90 -2.33 20.53
C LYS A 197 15.42 -2.41 20.90
N LEU A 198 14.70 -1.32 20.70
CA LEU A 198 13.31 -1.20 21.09
C LEU A 198 12.40 -1.49 19.90
N GLN A 199 11.52 -2.48 20.04
CA GLN A 199 10.53 -2.82 19.03
C GLN A 199 9.16 -2.33 19.48
N VAL A 200 8.56 -1.46 18.67
CA VAL A 200 7.18 -1.02 18.80
C VAL A 200 6.29 -1.97 17.99
N LYS A 201 5.25 -2.48 18.66
CA LYS A 201 4.12 -3.16 18.00
C LYS A 201 2.94 -2.21 17.95
N SER A 202 2.07 -2.38 16.96
CA SER A 202 0.86 -1.59 16.82
C SER A 202 -0.36 -2.42 16.50
N ALA A 203 -1.51 -1.83 16.82
CA ALA A 203 -2.82 -2.25 16.39
C ALA A 203 -3.72 -1.02 16.22
N PHE A 204 -4.81 -1.18 15.47
CA PHE A 204 -5.95 -0.27 15.52
C PHE A 204 -7.11 -1.01 16.19
N ASP A 205 -7.56 -0.51 17.35
CA ASP A 205 -8.71 -1.08 18.06
C ASP A 205 -9.99 -0.54 17.40
N ARG A 206 -10.72 -1.42 16.71
CA ARG A 206 -11.94 -1.08 15.97
C ARG A 206 -13.12 -0.71 16.86
N GLU A 207 -13.18 -1.24 18.08
CA GLU A 207 -14.30 -0.96 18.99
C GLU A 207 -14.13 0.43 19.61
N LYS A 208 -12.90 0.77 19.98
CA LYS A 208 -12.56 2.06 20.57
C LYS A 208 -12.19 3.13 19.55
N PHE A 209 -11.95 2.76 18.29
CA PHE A 209 -11.42 3.62 17.24
C PHE A 209 -10.12 4.30 17.69
N GLN A 210 -9.15 3.54 18.18
CA GLN A 210 -7.90 4.09 18.71
C GLN A 210 -6.67 3.39 18.14
N PHE A 211 -5.60 4.14 17.95
CA PHE A 211 -4.29 3.56 17.72
C PHE A 211 -3.73 3.06 19.04
N TYR A 212 -3.22 1.83 19.06
CA TYR A 212 -2.60 1.22 20.22
C TYR A 212 -1.16 0.83 19.89
N PHE A 213 -0.21 1.32 20.68
CA PHE A 213 1.22 1.03 20.53
C PHE A 213 1.79 0.44 21.80
N THR A 214 2.65 -0.57 21.67
CA THR A 214 3.33 -1.19 22.81
C THR A 214 4.83 -1.24 22.62
N LEU A 215 5.57 -1.00 23.70
CA LEU A 215 7.03 -1.13 23.75
C LEU A 215 7.51 -1.64 25.11
N LEU A 216 8.79 -2.01 25.19
CA LEU A 216 9.49 -2.43 26.40
C LEU A 216 10.58 -1.41 26.75
N ALA A 217 10.24 -0.43 27.59
CA ALA A 217 11.19 0.57 28.08
C ALA A 217 11.42 0.36 29.58
N SER A 218 12.67 0.07 29.98
CA SER A 218 13.00 -0.23 31.38
C SER A 218 12.84 0.97 32.32
N ASP A 219 13.01 2.18 31.80
CA ASP A 219 12.88 3.43 32.54
C ASP A 219 11.61 4.20 32.10
N ASP A 220 10.78 4.59 33.07
CA ASP A 220 9.58 5.40 32.84
C ASP A 220 9.91 6.83 32.39
N ARG A 221 11.08 7.35 32.78
CA ARG A 221 11.56 8.65 32.31
C ARG A 221 11.86 8.59 30.81
N ASP A 222 12.67 7.63 30.38
CA ASP A 222 12.97 7.41 28.95
C ASP A 222 11.68 7.15 28.14
N PHE A 223 10.74 6.38 28.70
CA PHE A 223 9.42 6.20 28.10
C PHE A 223 8.71 7.53 27.82
N ARG A 224 8.63 8.42 28.81
CA ARG A 224 7.90 9.69 28.71
C ARG A 224 8.63 10.76 27.91
N GLU A 225 9.94 10.88 28.10
CA GLU A 225 10.74 11.98 27.58
C GLU A 225 11.39 11.66 26.23
N LYS A 226 11.62 10.39 25.90
CA LYS A 226 12.29 9.99 24.64
C LYS A 226 11.36 9.25 23.68
N PHE A 227 10.68 8.20 24.14
CA PHE A 227 9.93 7.32 23.22
C PHE A 227 8.54 7.86 22.89
N LEU A 228 7.80 8.33 23.90
CA LEU A 228 6.44 8.85 23.71
C LEU A 228 6.39 10.03 22.72
N PRO A 229 7.30 11.03 22.75
CA PRO A 229 7.30 12.12 21.77
C PRO A 229 7.53 11.65 20.33
N VAL A 230 8.42 10.67 20.12
CA VAL A 230 8.69 10.09 18.79
C VAL A 230 7.44 9.38 18.26
N ILE A 231 6.80 8.54 19.08
CA ILE A 231 5.59 7.82 18.71
C ILE A 231 4.50 8.80 18.29
N LEU A 232 4.22 9.82 19.10
CA LEU A 232 3.13 10.76 18.85
C LEU A 232 3.41 11.66 17.65
N ARG A 233 4.67 12.06 17.44
CA ARG A 233 5.07 12.78 16.24
C ARG A 233 4.79 11.93 14.99
N GLU A 234 5.17 10.65 14.98
CA GLU A 234 4.89 9.77 13.83
C GLU A 234 3.39 9.55 13.63
N VAL A 235 2.60 9.43 14.70
CA VAL A 235 1.13 9.39 14.57
C VAL A 235 0.64 10.66 13.87
N VAL A 236 0.96 11.84 14.38
CA VAL A 236 0.50 13.12 13.80
C VAL A 236 0.91 13.26 12.34
N LEU A 237 2.17 12.95 12.01
CA LEU A 237 2.67 13.00 10.64
C LEU A 237 1.87 12.09 9.71
N VAL A 238 1.61 10.85 10.12
CA VAL A 238 0.87 9.89 9.30
C VAL A 238 -0.61 10.26 9.22
N VAL A 239 -1.32 10.47 10.32
CA VAL A 239 -2.77 10.78 10.26
C VAL A 239 -3.05 12.04 9.42
N ASN A 240 -2.20 13.06 9.52
CA ASN A 240 -2.32 14.27 8.70
C ASN A 240 -2.01 14.00 7.21
N ALA A 241 -0.98 13.20 6.90
CA ALA A 241 -0.62 12.86 5.53
C ALA A 241 -1.73 12.06 4.78
N TYR A 242 -2.57 11.35 5.52
CA TYR A 242 -3.71 10.59 4.98
C TYR A 242 -5.06 11.27 5.23
N LYS A 243 -5.07 12.41 5.93
CA LYS A 243 -6.30 13.10 6.38
C LYS A 243 -7.24 12.14 7.12
N PHE A 244 -6.67 11.23 7.91
CA PHE A 244 -7.41 10.21 8.63
C PHE A 244 -7.96 10.82 9.93
N GLN A 245 -9.28 10.99 10.00
CA GLN A 245 -9.98 11.61 11.13
C GLN A 245 -10.81 10.63 11.95
N ASP A 246 -10.93 9.38 11.50
CA ASP A 246 -11.77 8.36 12.13
C ASP A 246 -11.04 7.62 13.26
N PHE A 247 -10.61 8.38 14.26
CA PHE A 247 -10.02 7.84 15.48
C PHE A 247 -10.25 8.79 16.67
N LYS A 248 -10.36 8.22 17.88
CA LYS A 248 -10.60 8.95 19.14
C LYS A 248 -9.32 9.34 19.85
N GLY A 249 -8.25 8.60 19.65
CA GLY A 249 -6.98 8.87 20.32
C GLY A 249 -5.93 7.80 20.10
N VAL A 250 -4.85 7.96 20.85
CA VAL A 250 -3.67 7.10 20.83
C VAL A 250 -3.41 6.62 22.23
N GLU A 251 -3.29 5.31 22.40
CA GLU A 251 -2.81 4.69 23.62
C GLU A 251 -1.41 4.12 23.38
N VAL A 252 -0.46 4.51 24.22
CA VAL A 252 0.91 3.99 24.21
C VAL A 252 1.19 3.30 25.54
N ALA A 253 1.44 1.99 25.50
CA ALA A 253 1.70 1.17 26.68
C ALA A 253 3.16 0.73 26.77
N ASN A 254 3.78 0.99 27.91
CA ASN A 254 5.06 0.41 28.28
C ASN A 254 4.82 -0.91 29.04
N LEU A 255 5.11 -2.03 28.36
CA LEU A 255 4.86 -3.37 28.90
C LEU A 255 5.81 -3.73 30.05
N PHE A 256 6.96 -3.06 30.17
CA PHE A 256 7.91 -3.31 31.26
C PHE A 256 7.40 -2.71 32.58
N THR A 257 6.96 -1.45 32.55
CA THR A 257 6.44 -0.75 33.74
C THR A 257 4.94 -0.97 33.96
N LYS A 258 4.25 -1.57 33.00
CA LYS A 258 2.78 -1.75 32.95
C LYS A 258 2.00 -0.43 33.01
N LYS A 259 2.61 0.67 32.57
CA LYS A 259 1.96 1.98 32.46
C LYS A 259 1.54 2.23 31.03
N SER A 260 0.40 2.90 30.84
CA SER A 260 -0.01 3.44 29.55
C SER A 260 -0.29 4.94 29.64
N VAL A 261 -0.20 5.60 28.50
CA VAL A 261 -0.60 7.00 28.31
C VAL A 261 -1.61 7.01 27.17
N PHE A 262 -2.79 7.57 27.43
CA PHE A 262 -3.80 7.83 26.42
C PHE A 262 -3.86 9.32 26.12
N ILE A 263 -3.90 9.66 24.84
CA ILE A 263 -3.99 11.03 24.34
C ILE A 263 -5.13 11.10 23.34
N GLU A 264 -6.07 12.02 23.58
CA GLU A 264 -7.20 12.25 22.69
C GLU A 264 -6.73 12.83 21.35
N ALA A 265 -7.46 12.52 20.27
CA ALA A 265 -7.11 12.98 18.93
C ALA A 265 -7.00 14.50 18.82
N GLY A 266 -7.83 15.24 19.58
CA GLY A 266 -7.81 16.71 19.62
C GLY A 266 -6.55 17.32 20.25
N ASP A 267 -5.86 16.56 21.12
CA ASP A 267 -4.72 17.05 21.90
C ASP A 267 -3.36 16.69 21.27
N LEU A 268 -3.37 15.87 20.21
CA LEU A 268 -2.15 15.36 19.59
C LEU A 268 -1.25 16.45 19.01
N GLU A 269 -1.83 17.49 18.39
CA GLU A 269 -1.04 18.57 17.79
C GLU A 269 -0.32 19.42 18.85
N GLU A 270 -0.96 19.66 19.99
CA GLU A 270 -0.36 20.38 21.11
C GLU A 270 0.86 19.61 21.63
N TYR A 271 0.73 18.29 21.77
CA TYR A 271 1.80 17.43 22.27
C TYR A 271 3.06 17.44 21.38
N VAL A 272 2.89 17.49 20.06
CA VAL A 272 4.01 17.57 19.12
C VAL A 272 4.66 18.95 19.10
N SER A 273 3.89 20.02 19.32
CA SER A 273 4.40 21.39 19.36
C SER A 273 5.28 21.67 20.58
N LEU A 274 4.97 21.05 21.72
CA LEU A 274 5.70 21.19 22.98
C LEU A 274 7.09 20.53 22.96
N ASN A 275 7.28 19.49 22.14
CA ASN A 275 8.52 18.70 22.06
C ASN A 275 9.45 19.09 20.89
N LYS A 276 9.23 20.26 20.27
CA LYS A 276 10.12 20.85 19.24
C LYS A 276 11.18 21.81 19.81
N LYS A 277 11.29 21.94 21.13
CA LYS A 277 12.33 22.70 21.83
C LYS A 277 13.43 21.77 22.33
#